data_AF-A0AAN9ABY9-F1
#
_entry.id   AF-A0AAN9ABY9-F1
#
_cell.length_a   1.000
_cell.length_b   1.000
_cell.length_c   1.000
_cell.angle_alpha   90.00
_cell.angle_beta   90.00
_cell.angle_gamma   90.00
#
_symmetry.space_group_name_H-M   'P 1'
#
loop_
_entity.id
_entity.type
_entity.pdbx_description
1 polymer ?
#
loop_
_entity_poly.entity_id
_entity_poly.type
_entity_poly.pdbx_seq_one_letter_code
_entity_poly.pdbx_strand_id
1 'polypeptide(L)'
;MINLLLIFALAAFSTLTPTAPRNCCYGDGNLEHGEVAFSLPSHCFQLVCQNGLVQQQYVQKKGDKNCCEFNDLLYSDGSDLGGYCMTMRCSKGEWKPSGKIEKCCDHCYIYNDPHIHTFDGHNYDWHGICNYSIAQTGFSTKPKLGVYGKFQDCNSQASCLSYTTFKNDPNTAITIFDREVLKPTVNGDEFVMADSVQPLTSSSGIHPVCSPGNTGTARFYWDRPIY
;
A
#
# COMPACT_ATOMS: atom_id res chain seq x y z
N MET A 1 12.76 -88.07 2.71
CA MET A 1 13.32 -86.72 2.91
C MET A 1 14.17 -86.37 1.70
N ILE A 2 13.65 -85.63 0.71
CA ILE A 2 14.39 -84.78 -0.24
C ILE A 2 13.45 -83.61 -0.54
N ASN A 3 13.95 -82.40 -0.32
CA ASN A 3 13.23 -81.13 -0.26
C ASN A 3 12.98 -80.57 -1.67
N LEU A 4 11.74 -80.16 -1.97
CA LEU A 4 11.40 -79.33 -3.13
C LEU A 4 11.83 -77.88 -2.83
N LEU A 5 12.85 -77.35 -3.52
CA LEU A 5 13.14 -75.92 -3.50
C LEU A 5 12.23 -75.21 -4.51
N LEU A 6 11.23 -74.48 -4.01
CA LEU A 6 10.52 -73.44 -4.74
C LEU A 6 11.40 -72.20 -4.85
N ILE A 7 11.77 -71.83 -6.07
CA ILE A 7 12.42 -70.55 -6.38
C ILE A 7 11.32 -69.49 -6.49
N PHE A 8 11.16 -68.66 -5.46
CA PHE A 8 10.37 -67.44 -5.53
C PHE A 8 11.22 -66.35 -6.21
N ALA A 9 10.87 -65.99 -7.44
CA ALA A 9 11.39 -64.78 -8.08
C ALA A 9 10.70 -63.56 -7.44
N LEU A 10 11.41 -62.87 -6.55
CA LEU A 10 11.03 -61.54 -6.07
C LEU A 10 11.20 -60.54 -7.22
N ALA A 11 10.09 -60.16 -7.84
CA ALA A 11 10.05 -58.99 -8.71
C ALA A 11 10.24 -57.74 -7.84
N ALA A 12 11.44 -57.14 -7.89
CA ALA A 12 11.68 -55.84 -7.30
C ALA A 12 10.92 -54.78 -8.10
N PHE A 13 9.76 -54.35 -7.61
CA PHE A 13 9.15 -53.09 -8.05
C PHE A 13 10.05 -51.97 -7.56
N SER A 14 10.92 -51.46 -8.44
CA SER A 14 11.60 -50.20 -8.23
C SER A 14 10.53 -49.11 -8.14
N THR A 15 10.28 -48.59 -6.94
CA THR A 15 9.55 -47.36 -6.75
C THR A 15 10.32 -46.27 -7.49
N LEU A 16 9.74 -45.74 -8.58
CA LEU A 16 10.28 -44.58 -9.27
C LEU A 16 10.30 -43.43 -8.27
N THR A 17 11.47 -43.11 -7.74
CA THR A 17 11.68 -41.87 -6.99
C THR A 17 11.28 -40.70 -7.90
N PRO A 18 10.41 -39.77 -7.46
CA PRO A 18 10.07 -38.61 -8.27
C PRO A 18 11.35 -37.88 -8.66
N THR A 19 11.62 -37.79 -9.96
CA THR A 19 12.77 -37.01 -10.46
C THR A 19 12.58 -35.57 -10.02
N ALA A 20 13.62 -34.96 -9.44
CA ALA A 20 13.59 -33.56 -9.05
C ALA A 20 13.16 -32.68 -10.24
N PRO A 21 12.29 -31.68 -10.02
CA PRO A 21 11.84 -30.78 -11.08
C PRO A 21 13.04 -30.04 -11.68
N ARG A 22 12.99 -29.83 -13.00
CA ARG A 22 14.08 -29.23 -13.77
C ARG A 22 13.83 -27.76 -14.09
N ASN A 23 14.90 -26.97 -14.02
CA ASN A 23 14.94 -25.56 -14.41
C ASN A 23 14.94 -25.42 -15.95
N CYS A 24 14.47 -24.28 -16.44
CA CYS A 24 14.32 -23.98 -17.87
C CYS A 24 15.27 -22.87 -18.31
N CYS A 25 15.84 -23.00 -19.51
CA CYS A 25 16.53 -21.89 -20.15
C CYS A 25 15.52 -20.97 -20.84
N TYR A 26 15.63 -19.65 -20.64
CA TYR A 26 14.81 -18.66 -21.34
C TYR A 26 15.60 -17.37 -21.56
N GLY A 27 15.84 -17.01 -22.83
CA GLY A 27 16.80 -15.96 -23.18
C GLY A 27 18.20 -16.29 -22.66
N ASP A 28 18.83 -15.35 -21.98
CA ASP A 28 20.14 -15.51 -21.31
C ASP A 28 20.02 -16.00 -19.86
N GLY A 29 18.80 -16.26 -19.37
CA GLY A 29 18.51 -16.63 -17.98
C GLY A 29 18.19 -18.11 -17.78
N ASN A 30 18.26 -18.53 -16.51
CA ASN A 30 17.81 -19.84 -16.03
C ASN A 30 16.64 -19.63 -15.07
N LEU A 31 15.50 -20.24 -15.37
CA LEU A 31 14.26 -20.14 -14.59
C LEU A 31 14.07 -21.39 -13.75
N GLU A 32 13.76 -21.23 -12.47
CA GLU A 32 13.37 -22.33 -11.61
C GLU A 32 12.01 -22.92 -12.03
N HIS A 33 11.78 -24.17 -11.66
CA HIS A 33 10.49 -24.79 -11.89
C HIS A 33 9.36 -24.02 -11.20
N GLY A 34 8.34 -23.64 -11.97
CA GLY A 34 7.20 -22.85 -11.52
C GLY A 34 7.34 -21.35 -11.79
N GLU A 35 8.52 -20.85 -12.15
CA GLU A 35 8.71 -19.43 -12.44
C GLU A 35 8.04 -19.00 -13.75
N VAL A 36 7.56 -17.76 -13.75
CA VAL A 36 6.97 -17.11 -14.92
C VAL A 36 8.07 -16.44 -15.73
N ALA A 37 8.23 -16.85 -16.98
CA ALA A 37 9.16 -16.27 -17.94
C ALA A 37 8.62 -14.97 -18.56
N PHE A 38 7.29 -14.90 -18.74
CA PHE A 38 6.59 -13.81 -19.41
C PHE A 38 5.09 -13.89 -19.16
N SER A 39 4.40 -12.75 -19.06
CA SER A 39 2.95 -12.67 -18.97
C SER A 39 2.37 -11.79 -20.09
N LEU A 40 1.18 -12.17 -20.59
CA LEU A 40 0.44 -11.39 -21.58
C LEU A 40 -1.00 -11.15 -21.10
N PRO A 41 -1.26 -10.06 -20.36
CA PRO A 41 -2.57 -9.79 -19.77
C PRO A 41 -3.69 -9.64 -20.82
N SER A 42 -3.36 -9.10 -22.00
CA SER A 42 -4.32 -8.91 -23.11
C SER A 42 -4.88 -10.22 -23.69
N HIS A 43 -4.31 -11.37 -23.34
CA HIS A 43 -4.74 -12.70 -23.77
C HIS A 43 -4.84 -13.71 -22.62
N CYS A 44 -4.71 -13.25 -21.37
CA CYS A 44 -4.80 -14.08 -20.17
C CYS A 44 -3.97 -15.35 -20.19
N PHE A 45 -2.74 -15.27 -20.70
CA PHE A 45 -1.78 -16.36 -20.62
C PHE A 45 -0.40 -15.88 -20.20
N GLN A 46 0.37 -16.80 -19.63
CA GLN A 46 1.74 -16.63 -19.20
C GLN A 46 2.58 -17.81 -19.69
N LEU A 47 3.90 -17.62 -19.79
CA LEU A 47 4.88 -18.64 -20.06
C LEU A 47 5.51 -19.07 -18.74
N VAL A 48 5.44 -20.35 -18.39
CA VAL A 48 5.89 -20.88 -17.10
C VAL A 48 6.89 -22.00 -17.30
N CYS A 49 7.94 -22.04 -16.48
CA CYS A 49 8.88 -23.14 -16.48
C CYS A 49 8.28 -24.40 -15.85
N GLN A 50 8.09 -25.45 -16.65
CA GLN A 50 7.52 -26.72 -16.23
C GLN A 50 8.48 -27.85 -16.62
N ASN A 51 9.21 -28.39 -15.63
CA ASN A 51 10.13 -29.51 -15.78
C ASN A 51 11.12 -29.37 -16.96
N GLY A 52 11.79 -28.22 -17.04
CA GLY A 52 12.81 -27.93 -18.04
C GLY A 52 12.28 -27.43 -19.38
N LEU A 53 10.97 -27.23 -19.51
CA LEU A 53 10.35 -26.65 -20.70
C LEU A 53 9.54 -25.40 -20.31
N VAL A 54 9.72 -24.32 -21.06
CA VAL A 54 8.85 -23.14 -20.97
C VAL A 54 7.55 -23.45 -21.71
N GLN A 55 6.44 -23.44 -20.98
CA GLN A 55 5.13 -23.83 -21.49
C GLN A 55 4.13 -22.69 -21.36
N GLN A 56 3.22 -22.59 -22.33
CA GLN A 56 2.13 -21.62 -22.30
C GLN A 56 1.01 -22.10 -21.37
N GLN A 57 0.62 -21.25 -20.42
CA GLN A 57 -0.44 -21.50 -19.45
C GLN A 57 -1.46 -20.36 -19.50
N TYR A 58 -2.74 -20.68 -19.71
CA TYR A 58 -3.82 -19.70 -19.61
C TYR A 58 -4.34 -19.62 -18.17
N VAL A 59 -4.57 -18.41 -17.67
CA VAL A 59 -5.18 -18.15 -16.35
C VAL A 59 -6.72 -18.21 -16.44
N GLN A 60 -7.27 -17.95 -17.62
CA GLN A 60 -8.68 -18.12 -17.94
C GLN A 60 -8.85 -18.92 -19.25
N LYS A 61 -10.01 -18.82 -19.91
CA LYS A 61 -10.19 -19.51 -21.19
C LYS A 61 -9.38 -18.80 -22.27
N LYS A 62 -8.94 -19.57 -23.26
CA LYS A 62 -8.23 -19.03 -24.42
C LYS A 62 -9.11 -17.98 -25.13
N GLY A 63 -8.59 -16.76 -25.26
CA GLY A 63 -9.29 -15.63 -25.87
C GLY A 63 -9.91 -14.65 -24.86
N ASP A 64 -9.94 -15.01 -23.57
CA ASP A 64 -10.34 -14.11 -22.50
C ASP A 64 -9.33 -12.96 -22.33
N LYS A 65 -9.82 -11.83 -21.81
CA LYS A 65 -9.05 -10.57 -21.62
C LYS A 65 -9.28 -9.91 -20.26
N ASN A 66 -10.02 -10.58 -19.38
CA ASN A 66 -10.50 -10.06 -18.10
C ASN A 66 -9.63 -10.46 -16.91
N CYS A 67 -8.46 -11.05 -17.13
CA CYS A 67 -7.46 -11.27 -16.08
C CYS A 67 -6.69 -9.99 -15.78
N CYS A 68 -6.14 -9.91 -14.58
CA CYS A 68 -5.35 -8.77 -14.13
C CYS A 68 -3.90 -9.20 -13.91
N GLU A 69 -2.96 -8.27 -14.05
CA GLU A 69 -1.54 -8.49 -13.82
C GLU A 69 -1.08 -7.73 -12.59
N PHE A 70 -0.29 -8.39 -11.75
CA PHE A 70 0.43 -7.74 -10.67
C PHE A 70 1.75 -8.47 -10.41
N ASN A 71 2.86 -7.72 -10.46
CA ASN A 71 4.20 -8.24 -10.24
C ASN A 71 4.54 -9.43 -11.15
N ASP A 72 4.25 -9.26 -12.45
CA ASP A 72 4.43 -10.19 -13.56
C ASP A 72 3.57 -11.46 -13.51
N LEU A 73 2.72 -11.61 -12.49
CA LEU A 73 1.79 -12.72 -12.33
C LEU A 73 0.39 -12.35 -12.85
N LEU A 74 -0.27 -13.31 -13.51
CA LEU A 74 -1.65 -13.15 -13.96
C LEU A 74 -2.65 -13.76 -12.97
N TYR A 75 -3.73 -13.02 -12.73
CA TYR A 75 -4.82 -13.37 -11.84
C TYR A 75 -6.14 -13.46 -12.61
N SER A 76 -6.96 -14.46 -12.29
CA SER A 76 -8.28 -14.61 -12.92
C SER A 76 -9.25 -13.51 -12.49
N ASP A 77 -10.26 -13.24 -13.31
CA ASP A 77 -11.33 -12.31 -13.00
C ASP A 77 -12.04 -12.73 -11.70
N GLY A 78 -12.26 -11.78 -10.81
CA GLY A 78 -12.77 -12.02 -9.46
C GLY A 78 -11.72 -12.46 -8.44
N SER A 79 -10.45 -12.63 -8.82
CA SER A 79 -9.35 -12.82 -7.85
C SER A 79 -9.18 -11.58 -6.99
N ASP A 80 -8.88 -11.81 -5.72
CA ASP A 80 -8.52 -10.74 -4.79
C ASP A 80 -7.01 -10.75 -4.60
N LEU A 81 -6.37 -9.61 -4.85
CA LEU A 81 -5.02 -9.32 -4.40
C LEU A 81 -5.13 -8.75 -2.99
N GLY A 82 -4.68 -9.54 -2.03
CA GLY A 82 -4.52 -9.07 -0.66
C GLY A 82 -3.52 -7.93 -0.62
N GLY A 83 -3.92 -6.83 0.00
CA GLY A 83 -3.03 -5.71 0.32
C GLY A 83 -3.01 -5.51 1.83
N TYR A 84 -1.88 -5.02 2.36
CA TYR A 84 -1.76 -4.64 3.77
C TYR A 84 -2.86 -3.65 4.20
N CYS A 85 -3.30 -2.79 3.28
CA CYS A 85 -4.27 -1.72 3.56
C CYS A 85 -5.63 -1.85 2.91
N MET A 86 -5.70 -2.39 1.71
CA MET A 86 -6.95 -2.50 0.96
C MET A 86 -6.84 -3.67 0.01
N THR A 87 -7.87 -4.50 -0.02
CA THR A 87 -7.98 -5.58 -1.00
C THR A 87 -8.30 -4.99 -2.36
N MET A 88 -7.57 -5.41 -3.38
CA MET A 88 -7.86 -5.09 -4.78
C MET A 88 -8.50 -6.31 -5.44
N ARG A 89 -9.68 -6.14 -6.04
CA ARG A 89 -10.37 -7.20 -6.77
C ARG A 89 -10.17 -7.03 -8.27
N CYS A 90 -9.74 -8.09 -8.93
CA CYS A 90 -9.68 -8.11 -10.38
C CYS A 90 -11.11 -8.11 -10.95
N SER A 91 -11.43 -7.13 -11.79
CA SER A 91 -12.75 -7.03 -12.41
C SER A 91 -12.62 -6.52 -13.84
N LYS A 92 -12.91 -7.40 -14.81
CA LYS A 92 -12.88 -7.10 -16.25
C LYS A 92 -11.52 -6.58 -16.72
N GLY A 93 -10.43 -7.16 -16.21
CA GLY A 93 -9.06 -6.81 -16.60
C GLY A 93 -8.46 -5.61 -15.86
N GLU A 94 -9.17 -5.05 -14.88
CA GLU A 94 -8.68 -3.95 -14.06
C GLU A 94 -8.72 -4.30 -12.57
N TRP A 95 -7.72 -3.87 -11.82
CA TRP A 95 -7.73 -3.93 -10.36
C TRP A 95 -8.65 -2.84 -9.81
N LYS A 96 -9.69 -3.25 -9.08
CA LYS A 96 -10.62 -2.33 -8.44
C LYS A 96 -10.51 -2.42 -6.92
N PRO A 97 -10.46 -1.28 -6.21
CA PRO A 97 -10.44 -1.30 -4.76
C PRO A 97 -11.74 -1.90 -4.21
N SER A 98 -11.65 -2.70 -3.13
CA SER A 98 -12.81 -3.21 -2.41
C SER A 98 -13.63 -2.10 -1.74
N GLY A 99 -13.03 -0.92 -1.55
CA GLY A 99 -13.62 0.20 -0.81
C GLY A 99 -13.53 0.04 0.71
N LYS A 100 -12.99 -1.08 1.20
CA LYS A 100 -12.70 -1.30 2.63
C LYS A 100 -11.21 -1.09 2.87
N ILE A 101 -10.89 -0.11 3.70
CA ILE A 101 -9.54 0.11 4.22
C ILE A 101 -9.41 -0.67 5.53
N GLU A 102 -8.37 -1.50 5.63
CA GLU A 102 -8.06 -2.21 6.86
C GLU A 102 -7.69 -1.21 7.96
N LYS A 103 -8.11 -1.49 9.19
CA LYS A 103 -7.97 -0.56 10.32
C LYS A 103 -6.51 -0.24 10.66
N CYS A 104 -5.54 -1.05 10.25
CA CYS A 104 -4.13 -0.72 10.44
C CYS A 104 -3.63 0.37 9.48
N CYS A 105 -4.40 0.71 8.45
CA CYS A 105 -4.02 1.63 7.38
C CYS A 105 -4.93 2.85 7.23
N ASP A 106 -5.78 3.10 8.23
CA ASP A 106 -6.74 4.20 8.21
C ASP A 106 -6.12 5.55 8.62
N HIS A 107 -4.92 5.56 9.22
CA HIS A 107 -4.24 6.76 9.66
C HIS A 107 -2.79 6.82 9.16
N CYS A 108 -2.38 7.98 8.66
CA CYS A 108 -0.98 8.40 8.66
C CYS A 108 -0.81 9.44 9.76
N TYR A 109 0.37 9.50 10.37
CA TYR A 109 0.65 10.51 11.39
C TYR A 109 2.11 10.92 11.39
N ILE A 110 2.34 12.14 11.88
CA ILE A 110 3.67 12.69 12.11
C ILE A 110 3.75 12.98 13.60
N TYR A 111 4.83 12.54 14.23
CA TYR A 111 5.06 12.74 15.67
C TYR A 111 6.50 13.18 15.92
N ASN A 112 6.71 13.93 17.00
CA ASN A 112 7.99 14.55 17.37
C ASN A 112 8.61 15.35 16.20
N ASP A 113 9.86 15.07 15.83
CA ASP A 113 10.71 15.89 14.97
C ASP A 113 11.32 15.14 13.77
N PRO A 114 10.68 15.28 12.60
CA PRO A 114 9.46 14.55 12.35
C PRO A 114 9.74 13.07 12.05
N HIS A 115 9.13 12.21 12.87
CA HIS A 115 8.94 10.80 12.54
C HIS A 115 7.61 10.66 11.81
N ILE A 116 7.64 9.99 10.66
CA ILE A 116 6.49 9.81 9.77
C ILE A 116 6.06 8.36 9.83
N HIS A 117 4.79 8.13 10.12
CA HIS A 117 4.13 6.84 9.94
C HIS A 117 3.17 6.94 8.75
N THR A 118 3.41 6.13 7.71
CA THR A 118 2.60 6.14 6.49
C THR A 118 1.33 5.32 6.66
N PHE A 119 0.37 5.51 5.74
CA PHE A 119 -0.87 4.71 5.73
C PHE A 119 -0.60 3.21 5.59
N ASP A 120 0.50 2.81 4.94
CA ASP A 120 0.91 1.41 4.79
C ASP A 120 1.88 0.91 5.87
N GLY A 121 1.92 1.60 7.01
CA GLY A 121 2.57 1.10 8.21
C GLY A 121 4.09 1.22 8.22
N HIS A 122 4.66 2.00 7.30
CA HIS A 122 6.10 2.25 7.25
C HIS A 122 6.49 3.47 8.07
N ASN A 123 7.64 3.39 8.73
CA ASN A 123 8.21 4.46 9.54
C ASN A 123 9.41 5.09 8.84
N TYR A 124 9.48 6.42 8.84
CA TYR A 124 10.57 7.20 8.26
C TYR A 124 10.95 8.38 9.13
N ASP A 125 12.23 8.74 9.12
CA ASP A 125 12.77 9.93 9.75
C ASP A 125 13.18 10.94 8.66
N TRP A 126 12.71 12.18 8.75
CA TRP A 126 12.91 13.16 7.67
C TRP A 126 13.16 14.59 8.18
N HIS A 127 14.41 15.07 8.15
CA HIS A 127 14.75 16.40 8.68
C HIS A 127 14.85 17.50 7.61
N GLY A 128 13.83 17.63 6.76
CA GLY A 128 13.76 18.69 5.73
C GLY A 128 13.10 19.98 6.23
N ILE A 129 13.54 21.16 5.76
CA ILE A 129 13.07 22.49 6.24
C ILE A 129 12.17 23.25 5.24
N CYS A 130 11.55 22.53 4.31
CA CYS A 130 10.67 23.11 3.28
C CYS A 130 9.18 22.89 3.59
N ASN A 131 8.35 23.28 2.61
CA ASN A 131 6.96 22.86 2.55
C ASN A 131 6.89 21.50 1.86
N TYR A 132 6.22 20.54 2.48
CA TYR A 132 6.04 19.20 1.92
C TYR A 132 4.56 18.83 1.84
N SER A 133 4.20 18.09 0.80
CA SER A 133 2.93 17.37 0.75
C SER A 133 3.03 16.15 1.65
N ILE A 134 2.19 16.09 2.68
CA ILE A 134 2.08 14.93 3.58
C ILE A 134 1.13 13.90 2.99
N ALA A 135 -0.05 14.35 2.55
CA ALA A 135 -1.03 13.50 1.89
C ALA A 135 -1.84 14.33 0.88
N GLN A 136 -2.10 13.80 -0.31
CA GLN A 136 -2.91 14.48 -1.32
C GLN A 136 -3.65 13.48 -2.21
N THR A 137 -4.71 13.97 -2.85
CA THR A 137 -5.49 13.17 -3.81
C THR A 137 -4.75 13.05 -5.14
N GLY A 138 -4.12 11.90 -5.36
CA GLY A 138 -3.41 11.54 -6.59
C GLY A 138 -2.05 12.24 -6.76
N PHE A 139 -1.36 11.92 -7.86
CA PHE A 139 -0.02 12.45 -8.17
C PHE A 139 -0.04 13.79 -8.94
N SER A 140 -1.14 14.54 -8.85
CA SER A 140 -1.27 15.85 -9.51
C SER A 140 -0.36 16.89 -8.85
N THR A 141 0.22 17.78 -9.65
CA THR A 141 0.94 18.98 -9.15
C THR A 141 -0.01 20.07 -8.62
N LYS A 142 -1.32 19.90 -8.85
CA LYS A 142 -2.39 20.77 -8.34
C LYS A 142 -3.52 19.90 -7.78
N PRO A 143 -3.31 19.20 -6.65
CA PRO A 143 -4.36 18.38 -6.07
C PRO A 143 -5.53 19.25 -5.59
N LYS A 144 -6.73 18.68 -5.66
CA LYS A 144 -7.95 19.34 -5.19
C LYS A 144 -7.99 19.35 -3.65
N LEU A 145 -7.64 18.22 -3.06
CA LEU A 145 -7.61 17.97 -1.63
C LEU A 145 -6.20 17.53 -1.21
N GLY A 146 -5.68 18.08 -0.12
CA GLY A 146 -4.39 17.67 0.44
C GLY A 146 -4.02 18.33 1.76
N VAL A 147 -2.96 17.79 2.37
CA VAL A 147 -2.40 18.16 3.66
C VAL A 147 -0.92 18.44 3.46
N TYR A 148 -0.48 19.61 3.92
CA TYR A 148 0.87 20.08 3.75
C TYR A 148 1.45 20.51 5.09
N GLY A 149 2.73 20.21 5.31
CA GLY A 149 3.46 20.63 6.49
C GLY A 149 4.57 21.60 6.11
N LYS A 150 4.64 22.75 6.80
CA LYS A 150 5.84 23.59 6.81
C LYS A 150 6.75 23.12 7.93
N PHE A 151 7.96 22.70 7.58
CA PHE A 151 8.98 22.38 8.55
C PHE A 151 10.05 23.48 8.57
N GLN A 152 10.66 23.69 9.73
CA GLN A 152 11.70 24.67 9.95
C GLN A 152 12.76 24.13 10.90
N ASP A 153 13.96 24.70 10.84
CA ASP A 153 14.99 24.39 11.83
C ASP A 153 14.51 24.79 13.23
N CYS A 154 14.69 23.90 14.21
CA CYS A 154 14.39 24.18 15.62
C CYS A 154 15.59 24.00 16.56
N ASN A 155 16.62 23.23 16.19
CA ASN A 155 17.80 23.01 17.04
C ASN A 155 19.08 22.59 16.28
N SER A 156 19.19 22.91 14.98
CA SER A 156 20.29 22.57 14.07
C SER A 156 20.52 21.08 13.81
N GLN A 157 19.85 20.19 14.55
CA GLN A 157 19.91 18.73 14.36
C GLN A 157 18.60 18.17 13.81
N ALA A 158 17.49 18.88 14.04
CA ALA A 158 16.17 18.46 13.63
C ALA A 158 15.36 19.62 13.04
N SER A 159 14.38 19.24 12.21
CA SER A 159 13.33 20.13 11.74
C SER A 159 12.06 19.88 12.52
N CYS A 160 11.38 20.95 12.93
CA CYS A 160 10.10 20.89 13.62
C CYS A 160 8.98 21.41 12.72
N LEU A 161 7.76 20.90 12.93
CA LEU A 161 6.55 21.40 12.28
C LEU A 161 6.27 22.83 12.75
N SER A 162 6.06 23.75 11.80
CA SER A 162 5.72 25.15 12.05
C SER A 162 4.21 25.37 11.93
N TYR A 163 3.63 24.93 10.82
CA TYR A 163 2.20 24.97 10.59
C TYR A 163 1.79 23.89 9.59
N THR A 164 0.51 23.52 9.66
CA THR A 164 -0.12 22.58 8.74
C THR A 164 -1.18 23.32 7.93
N THR A 165 -1.20 23.07 6.62
CA THR A 165 -2.24 23.57 5.72
C THR A 165 -3.08 22.40 5.23
N PHE A 166 -4.39 22.47 5.48
CA PHE A 166 -5.38 21.59 4.89
C PHE A 166 -6.08 22.30 3.75
N LYS A 167 -5.90 21.77 2.54
CA LYS A 167 -6.62 22.21 1.35
C LYS A 167 -7.86 21.33 1.20
N ASN A 168 -9.03 21.88 1.50
CA ASN A 168 -10.31 21.18 1.38
C ASN A 168 -10.75 21.07 -0.09
N ASP A 169 -10.52 22.13 -0.85
CA ASP A 169 -10.85 22.25 -2.27
C ASP A 169 -9.90 23.28 -2.94
N PRO A 170 -9.98 23.52 -4.27
CA PRO A 170 -9.12 24.48 -4.94
C PRO A 170 -9.08 25.90 -4.36
N ASN A 171 -10.13 26.32 -3.66
CA ASN A 171 -10.35 27.68 -3.16
C ASN A 171 -10.36 27.78 -1.63
N THR A 172 -10.27 26.67 -0.90
CA THR A 172 -10.34 26.66 0.57
C THR A 172 -9.11 25.99 1.16
N ALA A 173 -8.27 26.81 1.80
CA ALA A 173 -7.10 26.38 2.55
C ALA A 173 -7.23 26.83 4.01
N ILE A 174 -7.21 25.86 4.93
CA ILE A 174 -7.22 26.08 6.37
C ILE A 174 -5.78 25.90 6.86
N THR A 175 -5.22 26.89 7.54
CA THR A 175 -3.88 26.79 8.13
C THR A 175 -3.97 26.82 9.64
N ILE A 176 -3.28 25.88 10.29
CA ILE A 176 -3.19 25.73 11.74
C ILE A 176 -1.72 25.84 12.13
N PHE A 177 -1.42 26.76 13.03
CA PHE A 177 -0.06 27.02 13.51
C PHE A 177 0.24 26.23 14.78
N ASP A 178 1.42 25.61 14.87
CA ASP A 178 1.86 24.79 16.02
C ASP A 178 1.74 25.55 17.38
N ARG A 179 2.05 26.86 17.36
CA ARG A 179 2.02 27.70 18.55
C ARG A 179 0.65 28.34 18.83
N GLU A 180 -0.21 28.41 17.82
CA GLU A 180 -1.50 29.14 17.86
C GLU A 180 -2.65 28.29 17.31
N VAL A 181 -2.75 27.05 17.78
CA VAL A 181 -3.70 26.05 17.25
C VAL A 181 -5.18 26.45 17.32
N LEU A 182 -5.54 27.40 18.19
CA LEU A 182 -6.90 27.93 18.34
C LEU A 182 -7.19 29.16 17.48
N LYS A 183 -6.21 29.65 16.72
CA LYS A 183 -6.33 30.78 15.79
C LYS A 183 -5.99 30.33 14.37
N PRO A 184 -6.78 29.43 13.78
CA PRO A 184 -6.55 29.04 12.40
C PRO A 184 -6.82 30.22 11.46
N THR A 185 -6.26 30.14 10.26
CA THR A 185 -6.64 31.05 9.16
C THR A 185 -7.36 30.28 8.07
N VAL A 186 -8.34 30.89 7.43
CA VAL A 186 -8.98 30.38 6.22
C VAL A 186 -8.60 31.31 5.07
N ASN A 187 -7.89 30.77 4.08
CA ASN A 187 -7.39 31.54 2.93
C ASN A 187 -6.50 32.75 3.31
N GLY A 188 -5.87 32.70 4.48
CA GLY A 188 -5.00 33.76 5.00
C GLY A 188 -5.70 34.73 5.96
N ASP A 189 -7.03 34.71 6.04
CA ASP A 189 -7.79 35.53 6.98
C ASP A 189 -7.97 34.79 8.32
N GLU A 190 -7.85 35.51 9.43
CA GLU A 190 -8.08 34.95 10.77
C GLU A 190 -9.51 34.39 10.88
N PHE A 191 -9.61 33.14 11.30
CA PHE A 191 -10.89 32.46 11.47
C PHE A 191 -11.23 32.33 12.95
N VAL A 192 -12.33 32.96 13.35
CA VAL A 192 -12.88 32.85 14.70
C VAL A 192 -13.70 31.57 14.79
N MET A 193 -13.23 30.60 15.57
CA MET A 193 -14.00 29.39 15.85
C MET A 193 -15.28 29.76 16.60
N ALA A 194 -16.42 29.21 16.16
CA ALA A 194 -17.68 29.41 16.86
C ALA A 194 -17.62 28.80 18.26
N ASP A 195 -18.23 29.44 19.26
CA ASP A 195 -18.20 29.01 20.68
C ASP A 195 -18.72 27.57 20.88
N SER A 196 -19.54 27.08 19.95
CA SER A 196 -20.05 25.69 19.95
C SER A 196 -19.02 24.64 19.53
N VAL A 197 -17.89 25.04 18.93
CA VAL A 197 -16.82 24.13 18.50
C VAL A 197 -15.91 23.88 19.69
N GLN A 198 -16.07 22.71 20.31
CA GLN A 198 -15.22 22.29 21.43
C GLN A 198 -13.95 21.62 20.89
N PRO A 199 -12.74 22.14 21.20
CA PRO A 199 -11.52 21.43 20.87
C PRO A 199 -11.43 20.15 21.70
N LEU A 200 -10.77 19.11 21.18
CA LEU A 200 -10.50 17.92 21.99
C LEU A 200 -9.34 18.24 22.94
N THR A 201 -9.52 17.97 24.22
CA THR A 201 -8.44 18.02 25.21
C THR A 201 -8.01 16.60 25.53
N SER A 202 -6.72 16.33 25.42
CA SER A 202 -6.13 15.08 25.92
C SER A 202 -5.02 15.37 26.94
N SER A 203 -4.41 14.32 27.49
CA SER A 203 -3.26 14.46 28.40
C SER A 203 -2.05 15.15 27.76
N SER A 204 -1.97 15.22 26.43
CA SER A 204 -0.88 15.87 25.67
C SER A 204 -1.20 17.32 25.25
N GLY A 205 -2.43 17.81 25.42
CA GLY A 205 -2.78 19.21 25.13
C GLY A 205 -4.18 19.44 24.57
N ILE A 206 -4.33 20.56 23.85
CA ILE A 206 -5.56 20.96 23.15
C ILE A 206 -5.38 20.70 21.65
N HIS A 207 -6.34 19.99 21.06
CA HIS A 207 -6.28 19.48 19.70
C HIS A 207 -7.43 20.06 18.87
N PRO A 208 -7.13 20.85 17.82
CA PRO A 208 -8.15 21.19 16.85
C PRO A 208 -8.50 19.94 16.03
N VAL A 209 -9.78 19.59 15.99
CA VAL A 209 -10.27 18.53 15.09
C VAL A 209 -10.94 19.19 13.90
N CYS A 210 -10.28 19.11 12.75
CA CYS A 210 -10.94 19.41 11.48
C CYS A 210 -11.67 18.15 11.01
N SER A 211 -13.00 18.19 11.01
CA SER A 211 -13.85 17.17 10.39
C SER A 211 -14.65 17.84 9.27
N PRO A 212 -14.17 17.82 8.02
CA PRO A 212 -14.97 18.29 6.90
C PRO A 212 -16.21 17.38 6.80
N GLY A 213 -17.41 17.96 6.91
CA GLY A 213 -18.65 17.22 7.17
C GLY A 213 -18.96 16.09 6.17
N ASN A 214 -19.69 15.07 6.63
CA ASN A 214 -20.36 13.91 5.98
C ASN A 214 -19.86 13.31 4.64
N THR A 215 -18.74 13.73 4.07
CA THR A 215 -18.25 13.36 2.73
C THR A 215 -17.00 12.48 2.78
N GLY A 216 -16.72 11.85 3.93
CA GLY A 216 -15.63 10.88 4.05
C GLY A 216 -14.25 11.52 4.22
N THR A 217 -14.19 12.63 4.96
CA THR A 217 -13.01 13.49 5.01
C THR A 217 -12.15 13.21 6.23
N ALA A 218 -10.83 13.14 6.00
CA ALA A 218 -9.80 12.85 6.98
C ALA A 218 -9.98 13.65 8.28
N ARG A 219 -9.84 12.95 9.42
CA ARG A 219 -9.76 13.57 10.74
C ARG A 219 -8.30 13.78 11.07
N PHE A 220 -7.95 15.01 11.39
CA PHE A 220 -6.60 15.35 11.81
C PHE A 220 -6.57 15.45 13.33
N TYR A 221 -5.70 14.65 13.93
CA TYR A 221 -5.35 14.72 15.34
C TYR A 221 -3.96 15.34 15.42
N TRP A 222 -3.77 16.28 16.33
CA TRP A 222 -2.52 17.00 16.46
C TRP A 222 -2.02 16.95 17.89
N ASP A 223 -1.19 15.98 18.23
CA ASP A 223 -0.58 15.89 19.56
C ASP A 223 0.64 16.80 19.66
N ARG A 224 0.72 17.64 20.71
CA ARG A 224 2.03 18.15 21.15
C ARG A 224 2.78 16.98 21.79
N PRO A 225 4.02 16.68 21.37
CA PRO A 225 4.90 15.93 22.23
C PRO A 225 5.09 16.72 23.52
N ILE A 226 4.84 16.08 24.66
CA ILE A 226 5.25 16.59 25.97
C ILE A 226 6.77 16.49 25.98
N TYR A 227 7.47 17.63 25.95
CA TYR A 227 8.87 17.74 26.36
C TYR A 227 8.92 18.26 27.79
#